data_AF-G4WZX3-F1
#
_entry.id   AF-G4WZX3-F1
#
_cell.length_a   1.000
_cell.length_b   1.000
_cell.length_c   1.000
_cell.angle_alpha   90.00
_cell.angle_beta   90.00
_cell.angle_gamma   90.00
#
_symmetry.space_group_name_H-M   'P 1'
#
loop_
_entity.id
_entity.type
_entity.pdbx_description
1 polymer ?
#
loop_
_entity_poly.entity_id
_entity_poly.type
_entity_poly.pdbx_seq_one_letter_code
_entity_poly.pdbx_strand_id
1 'polypeptide(L)'
;CSSPPKDKMVIKTNTPKLYVHRKMILELILASHCRDCTVCRKSGKCRLQELALRFGVDKIRFKNTKKKLPIDNSSKAIVIDSSKCILCGDCVRMCSEVQNVGAIDFAFRGSNMMVSPAFGKNLSETNCVSCGQCSAVCPTGAITIKSCVKDVWKAIYEKDKRVVMQIAPAVRVALGEEFKIKSGENVMDKIVAVMRRLGVDEIYDTSVGADLTTLEE
;
A
#
# COMPACT_ATOMS: atom_id res chain seq x y z
N CYS A 1 -4.76 17.56 -13.72
CA CYS A 1 -5.80 17.57 -12.68
C CYS A 1 -6.05 18.97 -12.11
N SER A 2 -5.18 19.96 -12.36
CA SER A 2 -5.22 21.31 -11.75
C SER A 2 -5.77 22.42 -12.65
N SER A 3 -6.27 22.10 -13.84
CA SER A 3 -6.82 23.10 -14.77
C SER A 3 -8.34 23.14 -14.64
N PRO A 4 -8.94 24.21 -14.07
CA PRO A 4 -10.39 24.35 -14.00
C PRO A 4 -10.99 24.56 -15.41
N PRO A 5 -12.25 24.13 -15.64
CA PRO A 5 -12.92 24.35 -16.92
C PRO A 5 -13.14 25.84 -17.17
N LYS A 6 -13.13 26.24 -18.44
CA LYS A 6 -13.41 27.61 -18.89
C LYS A 6 -14.48 27.58 -19.98
N ASP A 7 -15.23 28.67 -20.09
CA ASP A 7 -16.23 28.81 -21.16
C ASP A 7 -15.59 28.57 -22.54
N LYS A 8 -16.31 27.85 -23.40
CA LYS A 8 -15.90 27.46 -24.76
C LYS A 8 -14.60 26.64 -24.86
N MET A 9 -14.09 26.08 -23.75
CA MET A 9 -12.89 25.24 -23.77
C MET A 9 -13.14 23.91 -24.50
N VAL A 10 -12.39 23.64 -25.57
CA VAL A 10 -12.42 22.36 -26.30
C VAL A 10 -11.27 21.46 -25.84
N ILE A 11 -11.61 20.31 -25.27
CA ILE A 11 -10.63 19.39 -24.66
C ILE A 11 -10.50 18.12 -25.51
N LYS A 12 -9.28 17.80 -25.94
CA LYS A 12 -8.95 16.53 -26.59
C LYS A 12 -8.11 15.68 -25.64
N THR A 13 -8.69 14.58 -25.14
CA THR A 13 -8.07 13.75 -24.10
C THR A 13 -7.27 12.56 -24.63
N ASN A 14 -7.45 12.24 -25.91
CA ASN A 14 -6.80 11.13 -26.60
C ASN A 14 -6.29 11.56 -27.99
N THR A 15 -5.01 11.94 -28.06
CA THR A 15 -4.34 12.31 -29.32
C THR A 15 -3.00 11.57 -29.43
N PRO A 16 -2.44 11.37 -30.64
CA PRO A 16 -1.14 10.72 -30.80
C PRO A 16 -0.03 11.39 -29.98
N LYS A 17 -0.03 12.73 -29.94
CA LYS A 17 0.92 13.51 -29.13
C LYS A 17 0.80 13.20 -27.63
N LEU A 18 -0.43 13.14 -27.10
CA LEU A 18 -0.66 12.80 -25.68
C LEU A 18 -0.23 11.37 -25.35
N TYR A 19 -0.46 10.42 -26.27
CA TYR A 19 -0.02 9.04 -26.10
C TYR A 19 1.51 8.95 -25.96
N VAL A 20 2.25 9.58 -26.87
CA VAL A 20 3.73 9.60 -26.83
C VAL A 20 4.24 10.23 -25.53
N HIS A 21 3.66 11.35 -25.09
CA HIS A 21 4.05 11.99 -23.83
C HIS A 21 3.79 11.10 -22.62
N ARG A 22 2.61 10.46 -22.53
CA ARG A 22 2.27 9.56 -21.42
C ARG A 22 3.21 8.35 -21.37
N LYS A 23 3.47 7.72 -22.52
CA LYS A 23 4.41 6.59 -22.61
C LYS A 23 5.82 7.01 -22.17
N MET A 24 6.32 8.15 -22.63
CA MET A 24 7.64 8.68 -22.25
C MET A 24 7.75 8.98 -20.75
N ILE A 25 6.72 9.59 -20.14
CA ILE A 25 6.71 9.86 -18.69
C ILE A 25 6.76 8.55 -17.90
N LEU A 26 6.00 7.54 -18.31
CA LEU A 26 6.05 6.22 -17.68
C LEU A 26 7.43 5.58 -17.79
N GLU A 27 8.08 5.66 -18.97
CA GLU A 27 9.46 5.19 -19.13
C GLU A 27 10.43 5.91 -18.18
N LEU A 28 10.31 7.22 -18.01
CA LEU A 28 11.16 8.00 -17.09
C LEU A 28 10.92 7.63 -15.62
N ILE A 29 9.66 7.44 -15.21
CA ILE A 29 9.33 6.98 -13.87
C ILE A 29 9.92 5.58 -13.64
N LEU A 30 9.77 4.68 -14.60
CA LEU A 30 10.33 3.33 -14.50
C LEU A 30 11.86 3.33 -14.58
N ALA A 31 12.50 4.35 -15.18
CA ALA A 31 13.94 4.55 -15.15
C ALA A 31 14.49 4.87 -13.75
N SER A 32 13.66 5.41 -12.86
CA SER A 32 14.02 5.72 -11.47
C SER A 32 13.35 4.80 -10.45
N HIS A 33 12.83 3.65 -10.89
CA HIS A 33 12.06 2.70 -10.07
C HIS A 33 12.68 1.30 -10.07
N CYS A 34 12.65 0.62 -8.92
CA CYS A 34 12.98 -0.81 -8.82
C CYS A 34 11.89 -1.66 -9.50
N ARG A 35 12.27 -2.43 -10.53
CA ARG A 35 11.32 -3.16 -11.41
C ARG A 35 11.15 -4.63 -11.05
N ASP A 36 11.46 -5.01 -9.81
CA ASP A 36 11.36 -6.37 -9.30
C ASP A 36 9.88 -6.75 -8.99
N CYS A 37 9.02 -6.69 -10.02
CA CYS A 37 7.58 -6.87 -9.90
C CYS A 37 7.18 -8.28 -9.47
N THR A 38 7.96 -9.30 -9.82
CA THR A 38 7.67 -10.71 -9.49
C THR A 38 7.75 -11.01 -8.00
N VAL A 39 8.53 -10.23 -7.25
CA VAL A 39 8.71 -10.36 -5.79
C VAL A 39 8.09 -9.19 -5.02
N CYS A 40 7.40 -8.28 -5.71
CA CYS A 40 6.79 -7.10 -5.11
C CYS A 40 5.43 -7.44 -4.49
N ARG A 41 5.20 -7.04 -3.23
CA ARG A 41 3.91 -7.23 -2.54
C ARG A 41 2.72 -6.53 -3.20
N LYS A 42 2.96 -5.47 -3.96
CA LYS A 42 1.93 -4.71 -4.68
C LYS A 42 1.71 -5.24 -6.11
N SER A 43 2.37 -6.33 -6.51
CA SER A 43 2.23 -6.89 -7.86
C SER A 43 0.77 -7.26 -8.14
N GLY A 44 0.29 -6.97 -9.36
CA GLY A 44 -1.10 -7.17 -9.76
C GLY A 44 -2.07 -6.08 -9.27
N LYS A 45 -1.69 -5.29 -8.25
CA LYS A 45 -2.46 -4.13 -7.72
C LYS A 45 -1.71 -2.80 -7.84
N CYS A 46 -0.53 -2.80 -8.47
CA CYS A 46 0.33 -1.63 -8.60
C CYS A 46 -0.18 -0.74 -9.74
N ARG A 47 -0.52 0.52 -9.43
CA ARG A 47 -1.04 1.46 -10.42
C ARG A 47 0.00 1.80 -11.50
N LEU A 48 1.28 1.87 -11.12
CA LEU A 48 2.36 2.09 -12.08
C LEU A 48 2.49 0.92 -13.06
N GLN A 49 2.39 -0.32 -12.56
CA GLN A 49 2.42 -1.53 -13.38
C GLN A 49 1.22 -1.56 -14.34
N GLU A 50 0.02 -1.27 -13.84
CA GLU A 50 -1.20 -1.20 -14.65
C GLU A 50 -1.08 -0.15 -15.77
N LEU A 51 -0.59 1.06 -15.46
CA LEU A 51 -0.42 2.12 -16.46
C LEU A 51 0.68 1.77 -17.47
N ALA A 52 1.79 1.17 -17.04
CA ALA A 52 2.84 0.72 -17.95
C ALA A 52 2.32 -0.30 -18.97
N LEU A 53 1.51 -1.27 -18.52
CA LEU A 53 0.85 -2.25 -19.38
C LEU A 53 -0.15 -1.56 -20.33
N ARG A 54 -0.99 -0.67 -19.80
CA ARG A 54 -2.01 0.07 -20.57
C ARG A 54 -1.42 0.89 -21.72
N PHE A 55 -0.24 1.48 -21.52
CA PHE A 55 0.45 2.28 -22.54
C PHE A 55 1.49 1.49 -23.35
N GLY A 56 1.51 0.15 -23.22
CA GLY A 56 2.40 -0.73 -23.97
C GLY A 56 3.88 -0.40 -23.77
N VAL A 57 4.28 -0.17 -22.51
CA VAL A 57 5.70 0.01 -22.15
C VAL A 57 6.34 -1.37 -22.05
N ASP A 58 6.95 -1.79 -23.14
CA ASP A 58 7.67 -3.05 -23.32
C ASP A 58 9.17 -2.90 -23.08
N LYS A 59 9.73 -1.76 -23.48
CA LYS A 59 11.14 -1.41 -23.31
C LYS A 59 11.27 0.00 -22.75
N ILE A 60 12.28 0.20 -21.92
CA ILE A 60 12.59 1.50 -21.32
C ILE A 60 13.91 1.97 -21.90
N ARG A 61 13.88 3.08 -22.63
CA ARG A 61 15.07 3.60 -23.35
C ARG A 61 16.12 4.20 -22.41
N PHE A 62 15.71 4.58 -21.20
CA PHE A 62 16.57 5.21 -20.21
C PHE A 62 17.21 4.18 -19.27
N LYS A 63 18.48 4.39 -18.94
CA LYS A 63 19.20 3.57 -17.95
C LYS A 63 18.49 3.64 -16.60
N ASN A 64 18.42 2.52 -15.90
CA ASN A 64 17.92 2.52 -14.53
C ASN A 64 18.93 3.24 -13.62
N THR A 65 18.51 4.36 -13.02
CA THR A 65 19.35 5.17 -12.14
C THR A 65 19.11 4.90 -10.67
N LYS A 66 18.13 4.05 -10.32
CA LYS A 66 17.73 3.86 -8.93
C LYS A 66 18.69 2.93 -8.20
N LYS A 67 19.28 3.45 -7.13
CA LYS A 67 20.08 2.67 -6.18
C LYS A 67 19.15 1.91 -5.23
N LYS A 68 19.56 0.71 -4.82
CA LYS A 68 18.93 0.02 -3.69
C LYS A 68 19.29 0.79 -2.42
N LEU A 69 18.27 1.35 -1.78
CA LEU A 69 18.40 2.01 -0.49
C LEU A 69 18.02 1.01 0.62
N PRO A 70 18.52 1.19 1.85
CA PRO A 70 18.04 0.44 3.00
C PRO A 70 16.52 0.54 3.13
N ILE A 71 15.89 -0.60 3.43
CA ILE A 71 14.45 -0.66 3.69
C ILE A 71 14.24 -0.28 5.15
N ASP A 72 13.38 0.69 5.42
CA ASP A 72 12.95 1.00 6.78
C ASP A 72 11.85 0.00 7.19
N ASN A 73 12.19 -0.87 8.13
CA ASN A 73 11.31 -1.88 8.71
C ASN A 73 11.10 -1.66 10.23
N SER A 74 11.47 -0.48 10.72
CA SER A 74 11.45 -0.11 12.14
C SER A 74 10.04 -0.07 12.73
N SER A 75 9.06 0.40 11.94
CA SER A 75 7.65 0.41 12.34
C SER A 75 7.12 -1.02 12.49
N LYS A 76 6.19 -1.20 13.43
CA LYS A 76 5.43 -2.44 13.60
C LYS A 76 4.31 -2.59 12.57
N ALA A 77 3.84 -1.49 11.98
CA ALA A 77 2.69 -1.49 11.08
C ALA A 77 3.07 -1.47 9.59
N ILE A 78 4.09 -0.70 9.22
CA ILE A 78 4.44 -0.50 7.80
C ILE A 78 5.93 -0.72 7.52
N VAL A 79 6.25 -0.93 6.25
CA VAL A 79 7.60 -1.07 5.69
C VAL A 79 7.75 -0.08 4.55
N ILE A 80 8.84 0.71 4.55
CA ILE A 80 9.13 1.71 3.53
C ILE A 80 10.33 1.25 2.68
N ASP A 81 10.07 1.08 1.38
CA ASP A 81 11.05 0.78 0.35
C ASP A 81 11.11 1.94 -0.66
N SER A 82 12.01 2.89 -0.39
CA SER A 82 12.21 4.09 -1.22
C SER A 82 12.70 3.79 -2.63
N SER A 83 13.17 2.57 -2.92
CA SER A 83 13.54 2.16 -4.28
C SER A 83 12.32 2.01 -5.21
N LYS A 84 11.13 1.85 -4.64
CA LYS A 84 9.85 1.74 -5.35
C LYS A 84 9.02 3.03 -5.30
N CYS A 85 9.55 4.11 -4.73
CA CYS A 85 8.83 5.39 -4.65
C CYS A 85 8.89 6.13 -5.99
N ILE A 86 7.77 6.73 -6.39
CA ILE A 86 7.65 7.58 -7.58
C ILE A 86 7.52 9.07 -7.25
N LEU A 87 7.67 9.44 -5.97
CA LEU A 87 7.57 10.82 -5.48
C LEU A 87 6.24 11.51 -5.82
N CYS A 88 5.12 10.76 -5.83
CA CYS A 88 3.79 11.31 -6.10
C CYS A 88 3.27 12.25 -4.99
N GLY A 89 3.76 12.09 -3.76
CA GLY A 89 3.34 12.89 -2.60
C GLY A 89 2.05 12.43 -1.93
N ASP A 90 1.32 11.45 -2.46
CA ASP A 90 0.04 11.00 -1.89
C ASP A 90 0.16 10.58 -0.42
N CYS A 91 1.24 9.88 -0.05
CA CYS A 91 1.49 9.47 1.33
C CYS A 91 1.80 10.64 2.28
N VAL A 92 2.54 11.65 1.80
CA VAL A 92 2.88 12.87 2.57
C VAL A 92 1.61 13.67 2.82
N ARG A 93 0.82 13.90 1.77
CA ARG A 93 -0.46 14.61 1.86
C ARG A 93 -1.45 13.87 2.76
N MET A 94 -1.57 12.55 2.66
CA MET A 94 -2.43 11.77 3.55
C MET A 94 -2.00 11.88 5.02
N CYS A 95 -0.69 11.84 5.29
CA CYS A 95 -0.17 11.92 6.66
C CYS A 95 -0.30 13.34 7.25
N SER A 96 -0.11 14.38 6.43
CA SER A 96 -0.17 15.77 6.87
C SER A 96 -1.59 16.34 6.82
N GLU A 97 -2.25 16.32 5.66
CA GLU A 97 -3.54 16.98 5.43
C GLU A 97 -4.73 16.22 6.03
N VAL A 98 -4.67 14.88 6.11
CA VAL A 98 -5.81 14.06 6.58
C VAL A 98 -5.62 13.56 8.00
N GLN A 99 -4.43 13.08 8.34
CA GLN A 99 -4.13 12.59 9.69
C GLN A 99 -3.63 13.68 10.64
N ASN A 100 -3.19 14.85 10.13
CA ASN A 100 -2.58 15.93 10.92
C ASN A 100 -1.34 15.48 11.74
N VAL A 101 -0.61 14.48 11.26
CA VAL A 101 0.58 13.94 11.96
C VAL A 101 1.87 14.47 11.35
N GLY A 102 1.98 14.48 10.01
CA GLY A 102 3.19 14.93 9.33
C GLY A 102 4.45 14.12 9.66
N ALA A 103 4.32 12.81 9.93
CA ALA A 103 5.47 11.96 10.30
C ALA A 103 6.45 11.68 9.14
N ILE A 104 6.02 11.87 7.90
CA ILE A 104 6.83 11.69 6.70
C ILE A 104 6.66 12.88 5.76
N ASP A 105 7.75 13.32 5.13
CA ASP A 105 7.75 14.41 4.16
C ASP A 105 8.84 14.19 3.10
N PHE A 106 8.92 15.08 2.11
CA PHE A 106 10.02 15.14 1.16
C PHE A 106 11.30 15.68 1.82
N ALA A 107 12.34 14.86 1.79
CA ALA A 107 13.70 15.23 2.15
C ALA A 107 14.56 15.43 0.88
N PHE A 108 15.64 16.19 1.04
CA PHE A 108 16.62 16.51 0.00
C PHE A 108 16.01 17.26 -1.21
N ARG A 109 16.76 17.34 -2.32
CA ARG A 109 16.39 18.11 -3.52
C ARG A 109 16.81 17.40 -4.80
N GLY A 110 16.12 17.73 -5.90
CA GLY A 110 16.43 17.23 -7.23
C GLY A 110 16.36 15.71 -7.34
N SER A 111 17.36 15.10 -7.98
CA SER A 111 17.44 13.64 -8.16
C SER A 111 17.64 12.87 -6.84
N ASN A 112 18.05 13.54 -5.76
CA ASN A 112 18.22 12.94 -4.44
C ASN A 112 16.96 13.02 -3.57
N MET A 113 15.87 13.60 -4.07
CA MET A 113 14.62 13.71 -3.32
C MET A 113 14.07 12.34 -2.93
N MET A 114 13.64 12.21 -1.68
CA MET A 114 12.97 11.01 -1.18
C MET A 114 11.94 11.35 -0.12
N VAL A 115 10.97 10.45 0.07
CA VAL A 115 10.06 10.53 1.22
C VAL A 115 10.77 9.89 2.41
N SER A 116 10.86 10.63 3.52
CA SER A 116 11.56 10.21 4.73
C SER A 116 10.92 10.84 5.97
N PRO A 117 11.04 10.23 7.15
CA PRO A 117 10.81 10.93 8.40
C PRO A 117 11.85 12.04 8.62
N ALA A 118 11.52 12.96 9.54
CA ALA A 118 12.38 14.10 9.87
C ALA A 118 13.76 13.66 10.36
N PHE A 119 14.79 14.42 9.96
CA PHE A 119 16.20 14.21 10.35
C PHE A 119 16.76 12.82 10.05
N GLY A 120 16.17 12.07 9.11
CA GLY A 120 16.62 10.71 8.76
C GLY A 120 16.41 9.69 9.87
N LYS A 121 15.56 9.99 10.86
CA LYS A 121 15.16 9.04 11.91
C LYS A 121 14.42 7.85 11.32
N ASN A 122 14.44 6.74 12.06
CA ASN A 122 13.55 5.62 11.78
C ASN A 122 12.09 6.04 12.01
N LEU A 123 11.15 5.47 11.24
CA LEU A 123 9.74 5.80 11.43
C LEU A 123 9.23 5.51 12.85
N SER A 124 9.77 4.47 13.51
CA SER A 124 9.43 4.13 14.90
C SER A 124 9.86 5.18 15.93
N GLU A 125 10.79 6.07 15.58
CA GLU A 125 11.33 7.12 16.46
C GLU A 125 10.64 8.47 16.25
N THR A 126 9.53 8.47 15.50
CA THR A 126 8.78 9.68 15.13
C THR A 126 7.37 9.65 15.73
N ASN A 127 6.62 10.75 15.55
CA ASN A 127 5.23 10.86 15.99
C ASN A 127 4.25 10.00 15.16
N CYS A 128 4.75 9.05 14.37
CA CYS A 128 3.93 8.15 13.58
C CYS A 128 3.07 7.25 14.49
N VAL A 129 1.75 7.44 14.43
CA VAL A 129 0.77 6.62 15.17
C VAL A 129 0.47 5.27 14.52
N SER A 130 1.21 4.88 13.48
CA SER A 130 1.09 3.57 12.82
C SER A 130 -0.30 3.26 12.23
N CYS A 131 -1.08 4.28 11.82
CA CYS A 131 -2.42 4.12 11.26
C CYS A 131 -2.48 3.49 9.85
N GLY A 132 -1.34 3.36 9.16
CA GLY A 132 -1.24 2.70 7.85
C GLY A 132 -1.85 3.45 6.65
N GLN A 133 -2.43 4.63 6.84
CA GLN A 133 -3.10 5.39 5.77
C GLN A 133 -2.17 5.76 4.60
N CYS A 134 -0.90 6.03 4.89
CA CYS A 134 0.12 6.26 3.87
C CYS A 134 0.37 5.02 2.98
N SER A 135 0.22 3.80 3.50
CA SER A 135 0.30 2.56 2.72
C SER A 135 -0.93 2.35 1.85
N ALA A 136 -2.11 2.71 2.35
CA ALA A 136 -3.38 2.60 1.63
C ALA A 136 -3.38 3.46 0.35
N VAL A 137 -2.92 4.71 0.44
CA VAL A 137 -2.88 5.63 -0.72
C VAL A 137 -1.67 5.42 -1.63
N CYS A 138 -0.64 4.71 -1.20
CA CYS A 138 0.57 4.54 -2.01
C CYS A 138 0.24 3.79 -3.32
N PRO A 139 0.51 4.34 -4.51
CA PRO A 139 0.14 3.68 -5.77
C PRO A 139 1.10 2.53 -6.17
N THR A 140 2.25 2.43 -5.52
CA THR A 140 3.29 1.43 -5.79
C THR A 140 3.60 0.60 -4.54
N GLY A 141 4.63 -0.26 -4.62
CA GLY A 141 5.13 -1.03 -3.46
C GLY A 141 6.06 -0.26 -2.54
N ALA A 142 6.06 1.09 -2.57
CA ALA A 142 6.98 1.90 -1.77
C ALA A 142 6.64 1.90 -0.27
N ILE A 143 5.35 1.89 0.08
CA ILE A 143 4.90 1.78 1.47
C ILE A 143 3.91 0.62 1.54
N THR A 144 4.26 -0.41 2.29
CA THR A 144 3.46 -1.64 2.42
C THR A 144 3.21 -1.98 3.88
N ILE A 145 2.11 -2.69 4.17
CA ILE A 145 1.87 -3.24 5.51
C ILE A 145 2.95 -4.27 5.86
N LYS A 146 3.38 -4.26 7.12
CA LYS A 146 4.30 -5.24 7.66
C LYS A 146 3.58 -6.59 7.76
N SER A 147 3.94 -7.51 6.88
CA SER A 147 3.33 -8.83 6.80
C SER A 147 3.78 -9.72 7.96
N CYS A 148 2.81 -10.28 8.69
CA CYS A 148 2.99 -11.34 9.69
C CYS A 148 2.69 -12.76 9.16
N VAL A 149 2.44 -12.91 7.84
CA VAL A 149 2.02 -14.20 7.23
C VAL A 149 2.97 -15.37 7.55
N LYS A 150 4.28 -15.12 7.60
CA LYS A 150 5.27 -16.17 7.94
C LYS A 150 5.11 -16.69 9.37
N ASP A 151 4.85 -15.79 10.30
CA ASP A 151 4.68 -16.12 11.73
C ASP A 151 3.38 -16.89 11.94
N VAL A 152 2.32 -16.52 11.20
CA VAL A 152 1.04 -17.25 11.20
C VAL A 152 1.23 -18.69 10.71
N TRP A 153 1.89 -18.90 9.57
CA TRP A 153 2.17 -20.25 9.08
C TRP A 153 3.03 -21.06 10.05
N LYS A 154 4.03 -20.43 10.66
CA LYS A 154 4.85 -21.08 11.68
C LYS A 154 3.97 -21.56 12.85
N ALA A 155 3.06 -20.72 13.34
CA ALA A 155 2.16 -21.08 14.42
C ALA A 155 1.20 -22.22 14.04
N ILE A 156 0.62 -22.19 12.84
CA ILE A 156 -0.30 -23.23 12.34
C ILE A 156 0.37 -24.60 12.22
N TYR A 157 1.64 -24.65 11.81
CA TYR A 157 2.36 -25.92 11.62
C TYR A 157 3.02 -26.45 12.90
N GLU A 158 2.95 -25.72 14.01
CA GLU A 158 3.56 -26.10 15.27
C GLU A 158 2.58 -26.97 16.08
N LYS A 159 2.88 -28.27 16.19
CA LYS A 159 1.95 -29.29 16.73
C LYS A 159 1.47 -29.03 18.16
N ASP A 160 2.29 -28.36 18.98
CA ASP A 160 2.01 -28.12 20.39
C ASP A 160 1.35 -26.75 20.65
N LYS A 161 0.95 -26.03 19.59
CA LYS A 161 0.28 -24.75 19.69
C LYS A 161 -1.19 -24.86 19.31
N ARG A 162 -2.06 -24.39 20.20
CA ARG A 162 -3.45 -24.07 19.86
C ARG A 162 -3.50 -22.70 19.20
N VAL A 163 -3.87 -22.66 17.93
CA VAL A 163 -3.95 -21.42 17.14
C VAL A 163 -5.36 -20.85 17.24
N VAL A 164 -5.45 -19.67 17.84
CA VAL A 164 -6.68 -18.90 17.95
C VAL A 164 -6.59 -17.68 17.03
N MET A 165 -7.64 -17.46 16.23
CA MET A 165 -7.78 -16.23 15.42
C MET A 165 -9.03 -15.46 15.82
N GLN A 166 -8.92 -14.14 15.78
CA GLN A 166 -10.04 -13.23 16.03
C GLN A 166 -10.25 -12.32 14.83
N ILE A 167 -11.51 -12.13 14.43
CA ILE A 167 -11.88 -11.35 13.26
C ILE A 167 -12.43 -9.99 13.71
N ALA A 168 -11.75 -8.91 13.30
CA ALA A 168 -12.20 -7.56 13.59
C ALA A 168 -13.49 -7.21 12.82
N PRO A 169 -14.38 -6.33 13.35
CA PRO A 169 -15.70 -6.09 12.76
C PRO A 169 -15.68 -5.67 11.29
N ALA A 170 -14.78 -4.76 10.90
CA ALA A 170 -14.69 -4.25 9.54
C ALA A 170 -14.24 -5.29 8.51
N VAL A 171 -13.53 -6.35 8.93
CA VAL A 171 -12.99 -7.37 8.03
C VAL A 171 -14.11 -8.12 7.32
N ARG A 172 -15.21 -8.38 8.02
CA ARG A 172 -16.33 -9.19 7.50
C ARG A 172 -17.10 -8.54 6.36
N VAL A 173 -16.97 -7.22 6.17
CA VAL A 173 -17.64 -6.48 5.07
C VAL A 173 -16.67 -5.99 4.00
N ALA A 174 -15.37 -5.88 4.33
CA ALA A 174 -14.35 -5.37 3.41
C ALA A 174 -13.64 -6.48 2.62
N LEU A 175 -13.40 -7.66 3.23
CA LEU A 175 -12.58 -8.70 2.59
C LEU A 175 -13.19 -9.23 1.29
N GLY A 176 -14.52 -9.23 1.17
CA GLY A 176 -15.23 -9.71 -0.01
C GLY A 176 -14.85 -8.97 -1.31
N GLU A 177 -14.52 -7.68 -1.22
CA GLU A 177 -14.17 -6.86 -2.39
C GLU A 177 -12.96 -7.40 -3.15
N GLU A 178 -12.00 -7.99 -2.42
CA GLU A 178 -10.81 -8.62 -2.99
C GLU A 178 -11.13 -9.88 -3.83
N PHE A 179 -12.30 -10.46 -3.61
CA PHE A 179 -12.82 -11.62 -4.34
C PHE A 179 -13.94 -11.25 -5.31
N LYS A 180 -14.06 -9.95 -5.66
CA LYS A 180 -15.10 -9.40 -6.56
C LYS A 180 -16.53 -9.59 -6.02
N ILE A 181 -16.67 -9.75 -4.71
CA ILE A 181 -17.97 -9.72 -4.02
C ILE A 181 -18.36 -8.24 -3.83
N LYS A 182 -19.66 -7.97 -3.81
CA LYS A 182 -20.18 -6.60 -3.68
C LYS A 182 -19.70 -5.96 -2.37
N SER A 183 -19.26 -4.70 -2.45
CA SER A 183 -18.87 -3.90 -1.28
C SER A 183 -20.00 -3.87 -0.24
N GLY A 184 -19.64 -4.07 1.03
CA GLY A 184 -20.58 -4.11 2.16
C GLY A 184 -21.28 -5.44 2.38
N GLU A 185 -21.09 -6.43 1.51
CA GLU A 185 -21.62 -7.78 1.72
C GLU A 185 -20.89 -8.46 2.88
N ASN A 186 -21.65 -9.00 3.83
CA ASN A 186 -21.09 -9.75 4.96
C ASN A 186 -20.61 -11.13 4.48
N VAL A 187 -19.31 -11.38 4.60
CA VAL A 187 -18.64 -12.62 4.20
C VAL A 187 -18.06 -13.41 5.38
N MET A 188 -18.60 -13.22 6.59
CA MET A 188 -18.12 -13.88 7.82
C MET A 188 -18.12 -15.42 7.70
N ASP A 189 -19.17 -15.98 7.12
CA ASP A 189 -19.30 -17.42 6.84
C ASP A 189 -18.12 -17.95 6.01
N LYS A 190 -17.75 -17.22 4.94
CA LYS A 190 -16.64 -17.56 4.05
C LYS A 190 -15.29 -17.42 4.76
N ILE A 191 -15.11 -16.38 5.57
CA ILE A 191 -13.88 -16.16 6.35
C ILE A 191 -13.65 -17.33 7.31
N VAL A 192 -14.66 -17.68 8.10
CA VAL A 192 -14.58 -18.79 9.06
C VAL A 192 -14.27 -20.11 8.34
N ALA A 193 -14.95 -20.38 7.22
CA ALA A 193 -14.69 -21.59 6.42
C ALA A 193 -13.24 -21.66 5.92
N VAL A 194 -12.68 -20.54 5.46
CA VAL A 194 -11.27 -20.48 5.02
C VAL A 194 -10.31 -20.68 6.19
N MET A 195 -10.52 -20.02 7.33
CA MET A 195 -9.67 -20.17 8.51
C MET A 195 -9.64 -21.62 9.01
N ARG A 196 -10.78 -22.32 9.00
CA ARG A 196 -10.84 -23.76 9.31
C ARG A 196 -10.00 -24.58 8.35
N ARG A 197 -10.08 -24.30 7.04
CA ARG A 197 -9.26 -24.98 6.02
C ARG A 197 -7.78 -24.67 6.13
N LEU A 198 -7.42 -23.51 6.68
CA LEU A 198 -6.02 -23.14 6.94
C LEU A 198 -5.41 -23.87 8.14
N GLY A 199 -6.21 -24.52 8.99
CA GLY A 199 -5.74 -25.24 10.18
C GLY A 199 -5.82 -24.43 11.47
N VAL A 200 -6.76 -23.48 11.57
CA VAL A 200 -7.01 -22.73 12.81
C VAL A 200 -7.92 -23.53 13.75
N ASP A 201 -7.48 -23.70 15.00
CA ASP A 201 -8.18 -24.49 16.03
C ASP A 201 -9.43 -23.78 16.57
N GLU A 202 -9.36 -22.47 16.79
CA GLU A 202 -10.48 -21.67 17.28
C GLU A 202 -10.56 -20.32 16.58
N ILE A 203 -11.79 -19.93 16.26
CA ILE A 203 -12.09 -18.68 15.57
C ILE A 203 -13.12 -17.94 16.41
N TYR A 204 -12.78 -16.74 16.84
CA TYR A 204 -13.67 -15.86 17.58
C TYR A 204 -13.93 -14.57 16.81
N ASP A 205 -14.98 -13.88 17.22
CA ASP A 205 -15.33 -12.55 16.72
C ASP A 205 -14.87 -11.50 17.72
N THR A 206 -14.12 -10.49 17.27
CA THR A 206 -13.69 -9.37 18.11
C THR A 206 -14.89 -8.56 18.62
N SER A 207 -16.08 -8.69 18.02
CA SER A 207 -17.32 -8.10 18.55
C SER A 207 -17.58 -8.47 20.02
N VAL A 208 -17.27 -9.70 20.44
CA VAL A 208 -17.41 -10.11 21.86
C VAL A 208 -16.47 -9.31 22.75
N GLY A 209 -15.24 -9.06 22.27
CA GLY A 209 -14.30 -8.19 22.96
C GLY A 209 -14.78 -6.74 23.02
N ALA A 210 -15.42 -6.24 21.95
CA ALA A 210 -15.99 -4.89 21.92
C ALA A 210 -17.18 -4.75 22.89
N ASP A 211 -18.01 -5.79 23.02
CA ASP A 211 -19.10 -5.81 24.01
C ASP A 211 -18.53 -5.76 25.43
N LEU A 212 -17.46 -6.53 25.71
CA LEU A 212 -16.78 -6.48 27.00
C LEU A 212 -16.16 -5.11 27.27
N THR A 213 -15.52 -4.48 26.28
CA THR A 213 -15.02 -3.10 26.41
C THR A 213 -16.16 -2.13 26.75
N THR A 214 -17.33 -2.28 26.11
CA THR A 214 -18.49 -1.43 26.37
C THR A 214 -19.06 -1.59 27.80
N LEU A 215 -18.88 -2.76 28.42
CA LEU A 215 -19.30 -2.99 29.80
C LEU A 215 -18.36 -2.36 30.83
N GLU A 216 -17.07 -2.18 30.49
CA GLU A 216 -16.03 -1.74 31.41
C GLU A 216 -15.61 -0.27 31.25
N GLU A 217 -15.81 0.35 30.08
CA GLU A 217 -15.55 1.78 29.79
C GLU A 217 -16.72 2.70 30.18
#